data_AF-A0A934F6K9-F1
#
_entry.id   AF-A0A934F6K9-F1
#
_cell.length_a   1.000
_cell.length_b   1.000
_cell.length_c   1.000
_cell.angle_alpha   90.00
_cell.angle_beta   90.00
_cell.angle_gamma   90.00
#
_symmetry.space_group_name_H-M   'P 1'
#
loop_
_entity.id
_entity.type
_entity.pdbx_description
1 polymer ?
#
loop_
_entity_poly.entity_id
_entity_poly.type
_entity_poly.pdbx_seq_one_letter_code
_entity_poly.pdbx_strand_id
1 'polypeptide(L)'
;MNAKKFWVSILVLFLIACSDEGTQSIVAPTGTSELTATQTFTLPTQTLTITPTFTLTPLPPYPIKQVLFLYNFYGYHTPTDSFYQDFISTSSIVVLYTDGQMIIPGKPYLQKMLSADEINQFLIQLESLGFFSIESNQQHDPTDKLYDFGDQYERVFDGLWYCISVNGNNSRKLCVYEPFMRFLVPKMKALLKFLDEYQPDGMSPYYPDRVLLWVQAGRNPYDNNLPKNSIPWTEPSLSLETNSEKILYADGELAKELYSWYGDKGYVFTQDGKEYTVYIDVVLPHQELTNRYQ
;
A
#
# COMPACT_ATOMS: atom_id res chain seq x y z
N MET A 1 -43.97 -21.31 -34.60
CA MET A 1 -45.11 -20.88 -33.76
C MET A 1 -44.66 -19.70 -32.91
N ASN A 2 -45.54 -18.70 -32.71
CA ASN A 2 -45.49 -17.60 -31.71
C ASN A 2 -44.13 -16.84 -31.55
N ALA A 3 -43.85 -15.64 -32.08
CA ALA A 3 -44.58 -14.39 -32.40
C ALA A 3 -44.66 -13.32 -31.27
N LYS A 4 -44.25 -12.07 -31.63
CA LYS A 4 -44.44 -10.78 -30.90
C LYS A 4 -43.56 -10.62 -29.63
N LYS A 5 -43.14 -9.44 -29.12
CA LYS A 5 -43.20 -8.00 -29.49
C LYS A 5 -42.03 -7.28 -28.73
N PHE A 6 -41.65 -5.98 -28.86
CA PHE A 6 -42.12 -4.83 -29.65
C PHE A 6 -40.94 -3.87 -30.04
N TRP A 7 -40.98 -2.60 -29.65
CA TRP A 7 -40.03 -1.48 -29.85
C TRP A 7 -40.08 -0.55 -28.61
N VAL A 8 -39.08 0.32 -28.42
CA VAL A 8 -39.22 1.80 -28.30
C VAL A 8 -37.87 2.46 -28.05
N SER A 9 -37.52 3.45 -28.87
CA SER A 9 -36.42 4.40 -28.64
C SER A 9 -36.95 5.62 -27.90
N ILE A 10 -36.18 6.19 -26.96
CA ILE A 10 -36.43 7.54 -26.43
C ILE A 10 -35.16 8.37 -26.55
N LEU A 11 -35.32 9.52 -27.21
CA LEU A 11 -34.33 10.57 -27.42
C LEU A 11 -34.66 11.70 -26.46
N VAL A 12 -33.69 12.21 -25.68
CA VAL A 12 -33.87 13.43 -24.88
C VAL A 12 -32.68 14.35 -25.11
N LEU A 13 -32.93 15.45 -25.85
CA LEU A 13 -32.09 16.64 -25.79
C LEU A 13 -32.44 17.44 -24.54
N PHE A 14 -31.44 18.07 -23.93
CA PHE A 14 -31.64 19.33 -23.24
C PHE A 14 -30.59 20.35 -23.70
N LEU A 15 -31.09 21.43 -24.31
CA LEU A 15 -30.41 22.70 -24.53
C LEU A 15 -31.07 23.73 -23.60
N ILE A 16 -30.25 24.58 -22.97
CA ILE A 16 -30.51 25.95 -22.43
C ILE A 16 -29.16 26.29 -21.73
N ALA A 17 -28.30 27.25 -22.09
CA ALA A 17 -28.36 28.58 -22.72
C ALA A 17 -28.17 29.73 -21.69
N CYS A 18 -27.13 30.55 -21.93
CA CYS A 18 -26.98 31.97 -21.52
C CYS A 18 -26.88 32.28 -20.00
N SER A 19 -26.27 33.39 -19.54
CA SER A 19 -25.58 34.51 -20.23
C SER A 19 -24.72 35.36 -19.27
N ASP A 20 -23.62 35.88 -19.81
CA ASP A 20 -23.08 37.26 -19.74
C ASP A 20 -22.90 38.07 -18.44
N GLU A 21 -21.65 38.57 -18.35
CA GLU A 21 -21.20 39.95 -18.10
C GLU A 21 -21.45 40.71 -16.78
N GLY A 22 -20.40 41.43 -16.38
CA GLY A 22 -20.39 42.28 -15.18
C GLY A 22 -19.13 43.16 -15.05
N THR A 23 -18.63 43.74 -16.15
CA THR A 23 -17.49 44.66 -16.14
C THR A 23 -17.96 46.08 -15.85
N GLN A 24 -17.42 46.77 -14.82
CA GLN A 24 -17.15 48.21 -14.92
C GLN A 24 -16.27 48.82 -13.81
N SER A 25 -15.77 50.00 -14.14
CA SER A 25 -14.99 50.95 -13.34
C SER A 25 -15.54 52.34 -13.74
N ILE A 26 -15.02 53.54 -13.45
CA ILE A 26 -13.68 54.01 -13.07
C ILE A 26 -13.85 55.35 -12.29
N VAL A 27 -12.76 55.88 -11.76
CA VAL A 27 -12.52 57.31 -11.41
C VAL A 27 -12.84 57.75 -9.96
N ALA A 28 -11.88 58.48 -9.39
CA ALA A 28 -11.94 59.22 -8.13
C ALA A 28 -12.15 60.73 -8.35
N PRO A 29 -12.47 61.53 -7.32
CA PRO A 29 -12.29 62.98 -7.38
C PRO A 29 -11.11 63.48 -6.54
N THR A 30 -10.53 64.57 -7.05
CA THR A 30 -9.35 65.31 -6.56
C THR A 30 -9.60 66.06 -5.25
N GLY A 31 -8.57 66.20 -4.40
CA GLY A 31 -8.57 67.08 -3.22
C GLY A 31 -7.15 67.54 -2.89
N THR A 32 -6.97 68.84 -2.64
CA THR A 32 -5.66 69.53 -2.71
C THR A 32 -5.04 69.79 -1.34
N SER A 33 -3.71 69.90 -1.34
CA SER A 33 -2.89 70.84 -0.54
C SER A 33 -1.94 70.25 0.50
N GLU A 34 -0.77 70.89 0.53
CA GLU A 34 0.45 70.57 1.26
C GLU A 34 0.29 70.53 2.79
N LEU A 35 1.06 69.66 3.44
CA LEU A 35 1.93 70.07 4.56
C LEU A 35 3.07 69.05 4.71
N THR A 36 4.31 69.53 4.59
CA THR A 36 5.52 68.69 4.66
C THR A 36 5.80 68.26 6.10
N ALA A 37 5.36 67.05 6.45
CA ALA A 37 5.75 66.38 7.69
C ALA A 37 6.73 65.23 7.38
N THR A 38 7.90 65.24 8.03
CA THR A 38 8.89 64.16 7.93
C THR A 38 8.33 62.88 8.54
N GLN A 39 7.75 62.01 7.72
CA GLN A 39 7.28 60.70 8.17
C GLN A 39 8.47 59.79 8.50
N THR A 40 8.64 59.47 9.78
CA THR A 40 9.49 58.36 10.20
C THR A 40 8.82 57.06 9.75
N PHE A 41 9.37 56.41 8.71
CA PHE A 41 8.94 55.06 8.31
C PHE A 41 9.19 54.08 9.45
N THR A 42 8.15 53.82 10.25
CA THR A 42 8.06 52.57 11.00
C THR A 42 7.63 51.51 10.02
N LEU A 43 8.60 50.70 9.58
CA LEU A 43 8.32 49.49 8.80
C LEU A 43 7.27 48.67 9.57
N PRO A 44 6.16 48.25 8.95
CA PRO A 44 5.18 47.42 9.64
C PRO A 44 5.91 46.20 10.18
N THR A 45 5.89 46.01 11.50
CA THR A 45 6.46 44.82 12.12
C THR A 45 5.72 43.63 11.55
N GLN A 46 6.38 42.92 10.62
CA GLN A 46 5.88 41.64 10.15
C GLN A 46 5.75 40.78 11.41
N THR A 47 4.50 40.55 11.82
CA THR A 47 4.21 39.47 12.73
C THR A 47 4.59 38.24 11.94
N LEU A 48 5.75 37.66 12.27
CA LEU A 48 6.19 36.41 11.67
C LEU A 48 5.12 35.38 12.02
N THR A 49 4.24 35.11 11.06
CA THR A 49 3.37 33.95 11.11
C THR A 49 4.32 32.78 11.19
N ILE A 50 4.45 32.19 12.38
CA ILE A 50 5.27 31.03 12.60
C ILE A 50 4.54 29.89 11.90
N THR A 51 4.80 29.73 10.60
CA THR A 51 4.40 28.54 9.86
C THR A 51 4.93 27.36 10.66
N PRO A 52 4.06 26.46 11.16
CA PRO A 52 4.50 25.34 11.99
C PRO A 52 5.53 24.56 11.17
N THR A 53 6.78 24.65 11.60
CA THR A 53 7.87 23.92 10.96
C THR A 53 7.67 22.48 11.39
N PHE A 54 7.20 21.65 10.45
CA PHE A 54 7.01 20.21 10.67
C PHE A 54 8.30 19.64 11.26
N THR A 55 8.26 19.38 12.57
CA THR A 55 9.43 18.95 13.31
C THR A 55 9.46 17.45 13.17
N LEU A 56 10.21 16.99 12.17
CA LEU A 56 10.37 15.59 11.83
C LEU A 56 10.91 14.87 13.05
N THR A 57 10.03 14.17 13.76
CA THR A 57 10.44 13.33 14.88
C THR A 57 11.02 12.07 14.25
N PRO A 58 12.33 11.81 14.37
CA PRO A 58 12.91 10.61 13.79
C PRO A 58 12.20 9.41 14.41
N LEU A 59 11.80 8.45 13.57
CA LEU A 59 11.23 7.19 14.03
C LEU A 59 12.17 6.58 15.08
N PRO A 60 11.65 6.08 16.22
CA PRO A 60 12.49 5.41 17.20
C PRO A 60 13.22 4.25 16.49
N PRO A 61 14.49 3.95 16.84
CA PRO A 61 15.27 2.91 16.18
C PRO A 61 14.64 1.54 16.44
N TYR A 62 13.76 1.13 15.53
CA TYR A 62 13.02 -0.13 15.61
C TYR A 62 13.94 -1.28 15.16
N PRO A 63 14.03 -2.39 15.91
CA PRO A 63 14.90 -3.51 15.55
C PRO A 63 14.38 -4.24 14.31
N ILE A 64 15.00 -3.95 13.16
CA ILE A 64 14.70 -4.61 11.88
C ILE A 64 15.13 -6.08 11.96
N LYS A 65 14.16 -6.99 11.90
CA LYS A 65 14.42 -8.42 11.95
C LYS A 65 15.01 -8.94 10.64
N GLN A 66 16.12 -9.65 10.76
CA GLN A 66 16.78 -10.30 9.62
C GLN A 66 15.94 -11.47 9.11
N VAL A 67 15.61 -11.44 7.81
CA VAL A 67 14.78 -12.43 7.12
C VAL A 67 15.62 -13.64 6.75
N LEU A 68 15.16 -14.84 7.13
CA LEU A 68 15.72 -16.13 6.71
C LEU A 68 15.07 -16.63 5.42
N PHE A 69 13.74 -16.50 5.31
CA PHE A 69 12.99 -16.85 4.11
C PHE A 69 11.86 -15.85 3.85
N LEU A 70 11.61 -15.55 2.57
CA LEU A 70 10.54 -14.67 2.10
C LEU A 70 9.90 -15.26 0.86
N TYR A 71 8.59 -15.47 0.91
CA TYR A 71 7.72 -15.62 -0.25
C TYR A 71 6.85 -14.38 -0.36
N ASN A 72 6.97 -13.63 -1.45
CA ASN A 72 6.27 -12.36 -1.65
C ASN A 72 5.87 -12.17 -3.12
N PHE A 73 5.04 -11.16 -3.38
CA PHE A 73 4.79 -10.68 -4.74
C PHE A 73 4.92 -9.16 -4.87
N TYR A 74 5.28 -8.71 -6.07
CA TYR A 74 5.33 -7.30 -6.49
C TYR A 74 4.98 -7.19 -7.97
N GLY A 75 4.65 -6.00 -8.45
CA GLY A 75 4.52 -5.74 -9.88
C GLY A 75 3.40 -4.77 -10.24
N TYR A 76 3.18 -4.62 -11.55
CA TYR A 76 2.16 -3.73 -12.09
C TYR A 76 0.76 -4.31 -11.87
N HIS A 77 -0.23 -3.43 -11.72
CA HIS A 77 -1.64 -3.70 -11.41
C HIS A 77 -1.96 -4.31 -10.03
N THR A 78 -1.07 -4.11 -9.04
CA THR A 78 -1.53 -4.05 -7.65
C THR A 78 -2.50 -2.84 -7.47
N PRO A 79 -3.47 -2.84 -6.53
CA PRO A 79 -4.33 -1.66 -6.28
C PRO A 79 -3.55 -0.38 -5.90
N THR A 80 -2.27 -0.54 -5.61
CA THR A 80 -1.27 0.45 -5.22
C THR A 80 -0.48 1.08 -6.38
N ASP A 81 -0.71 0.69 -7.63
CA ASP A 81 0.33 0.72 -8.66
C ASP A 81 0.73 2.09 -9.26
N SER A 82 -0.11 3.13 -9.20
CA SER A 82 0.23 4.45 -9.81
C SER A 82 0.84 5.46 -8.84
N PHE A 83 0.55 5.34 -7.54
CA PHE A 83 0.98 6.30 -6.52
C PHE A 83 1.83 5.66 -5.41
N TYR A 84 1.83 4.32 -5.28
CA TYR A 84 2.29 3.66 -4.05
C TYR A 84 3.39 2.60 -4.23
N GLN A 85 4.02 2.51 -5.41
CA GLN A 85 5.15 1.58 -5.65
C GLN A 85 6.37 1.81 -4.75
N ASP A 86 6.57 3.01 -4.19
CA ASP A 86 7.75 3.30 -3.35
C ASP A 86 7.60 2.87 -1.87
N PHE A 87 6.41 2.43 -1.45
CA PHE A 87 6.06 2.46 -0.02
C PHE A 87 5.96 1.10 0.68
N ILE A 88 5.18 0.16 0.13
CA ILE A 88 5.13 -1.26 0.58
C ILE A 88 5.07 -2.15 -0.67
N SER A 89 6.10 -2.09 -1.52
CA SER A 89 6.08 -2.69 -2.86
C SER A 89 6.00 -4.21 -2.90
N THR A 90 6.14 -4.89 -1.75
CA THR A 90 6.05 -6.34 -1.66
C THR A 90 4.98 -6.77 -0.66
N SER A 91 3.90 -7.33 -1.18
CA SER A 91 2.95 -8.09 -0.35
C SER A 91 3.60 -9.42 -0.02
N SER A 92 3.99 -9.59 1.24
CA SER A 92 4.53 -10.86 1.74
C SER A 92 3.41 -11.88 1.87
N ILE A 93 3.63 -13.09 1.38
CA ILE A 93 2.72 -14.25 1.53
C ILE A 93 3.18 -15.09 2.73
N VAL A 94 4.49 -15.32 2.86
CA VAL A 94 5.11 -15.98 4.02
C VAL A 94 6.45 -15.30 4.32
N VAL A 95 6.69 -14.98 5.58
CA VAL A 95 7.99 -14.49 6.08
C VAL A 95 8.45 -15.38 7.23
N LEU A 96 9.71 -15.81 7.19
CA LEU A 96 10.39 -16.46 8.31
C LEU A 96 11.65 -15.67 8.64
N TYR A 97 11.77 -15.28 9.91
CA TYR A 97 12.88 -14.53 10.45
C TYR A 97 13.95 -15.45 11.03
N THR A 98 15.17 -14.95 11.13
CA THR A 98 16.33 -15.67 11.69
C THR A 98 16.21 -15.99 13.19
N ASP A 99 15.31 -15.31 13.91
CA ASP A 99 14.95 -15.62 15.31
C ASP A 99 13.87 -16.71 15.43
N GLY A 100 13.42 -17.26 14.29
CA GLY A 100 12.40 -18.30 14.21
C GLY A 100 10.96 -17.81 14.20
N GLN A 101 10.70 -16.49 14.29
CA GLN A 101 9.33 -16.01 14.05
C GLN A 101 8.94 -16.26 12.60
N MET A 102 7.80 -16.89 12.38
CA MET A 102 7.10 -16.93 11.09
C MET A 102 5.88 -16.03 11.16
N ILE A 103 5.61 -15.29 10.08
CA ILE A 103 4.36 -14.55 9.84
C ILE A 103 3.82 -14.96 8.48
N ILE A 104 2.52 -15.29 8.43
CA ILE A 104 1.75 -15.50 7.21
C ILE A 104 0.68 -14.38 7.17
N PRO A 105 0.89 -13.33 6.35
CA PRO A 105 -0.13 -12.32 6.10
C PRO A 105 -1.40 -12.90 5.50
N GLY A 106 -2.54 -12.31 5.85
CA GLY A 106 -3.86 -12.82 5.46
C GLY A 106 -4.98 -12.12 6.21
N LYS A 107 -6.19 -12.67 6.19
CA LYS A 107 -7.32 -12.15 6.98
C LYS A 107 -7.89 -13.30 7.82
N PRO A 108 -7.37 -13.56 9.05
CA PRO A 108 -6.39 -12.77 9.82
C PRO A 108 -4.93 -13.01 9.41
N TYR A 109 -4.02 -12.13 9.85
CA TYR A 109 -2.58 -12.41 9.87
C TYR A 109 -2.29 -13.45 10.96
N LEU A 110 -1.42 -14.41 10.66
CA LEU A 110 -1.02 -15.48 11.58
C LEU A 110 0.49 -15.46 11.84
N GLN A 111 0.90 -15.93 13.01
CA GLN A 111 2.30 -16.10 13.39
C GLN A 111 2.54 -17.36 14.21
N LYS A 112 3.81 -17.81 14.23
CA LYS A 112 4.32 -18.83 15.15
C LYS A 112 5.81 -18.62 15.39
N MET A 113 6.29 -18.90 16.59
CA MET A 113 7.72 -19.11 16.82
C MET A 113 8.07 -20.56 16.47
N LEU A 114 8.81 -20.77 15.39
CA LEU A 114 9.31 -22.07 14.98
C LEU A 114 10.55 -22.46 15.80
N SER A 115 10.61 -23.72 16.20
CA SER A 115 11.83 -24.34 16.72
C SER A 115 12.89 -24.51 15.62
N ALA A 116 14.15 -24.72 16.02
CA ALA A 116 15.24 -24.98 15.08
C ALA A 116 14.97 -26.23 14.21
N ASP A 117 14.32 -27.25 14.77
CA ASP A 117 13.92 -28.45 14.04
C ASP A 117 12.85 -28.15 12.98
N GLU A 118 11.83 -27.35 13.30
CA GLU A 118 10.79 -26.95 12.34
C GLU A 118 11.36 -26.10 11.19
N ILE A 119 12.27 -25.17 11.50
CA ILE A 119 13.00 -24.38 10.49
C ILE A 119 13.81 -25.31 9.58
N ASN A 120 14.52 -26.29 10.16
CA ASN A 120 15.29 -27.26 9.39
C ASN A 120 14.40 -28.14 8.49
N GLN A 121 13.27 -28.66 9.01
CA GLN A 121 12.31 -29.42 8.22
C GLN A 121 11.72 -28.58 7.07
N PHE A 122 11.38 -27.32 7.31
CA PHE A 122 10.92 -26.39 6.28
C PHE A 122 11.97 -26.21 5.16
N LEU A 123 13.24 -25.96 5.52
CA LEU A 123 14.32 -25.79 4.54
C LEU A 123 14.63 -27.09 3.77
N ILE A 124 14.62 -28.26 4.44
CA ILE A 124 14.75 -29.59 3.81
C ILE A 124 13.59 -29.81 2.83
N GLN A 125 12.38 -29.39 3.17
CA GLN A 125 11.23 -29.52 2.27
C GLN A 125 11.40 -28.67 1.00
N LEU A 126 11.87 -27.41 1.11
CA LEU A 126 12.22 -26.57 -0.06
C LEU A 126 13.30 -27.22 -0.94
N GLU A 127 14.34 -27.80 -0.31
CA GLU A 127 15.41 -28.50 -1.03
C GLU A 127 14.89 -29.74 -1.76
N SER A 128 14.04 -30.55 -1.12
CA SER A 128 13.43 -31.76 -1.70
C SER A 128 12.52 -31.46 -2.89
N LEU A 129 11.80 -30.33 -2.85
CA LEU A 129 11.01 -29.79 -3.96
C LEU A 129 11.89 -29.20 -5.07
N GLY A 130 13.19 -29.07 -4.80
CA GLY A 130 14.21 -28.72 -5.77
C GLY A 130 14.50 -27.24 -5.88
N PHE A 131 14.10 -26.39 -4.92
CA PHE A 131 14.33 -24.93 -4.95
C PHE A 131 15.78 -24.56 -5.31
N PHE A 132 16.77 -25.19 -4.66
CA PHE A 132 18.20 -24.97 -4.93
C PHE A 132 18.72 -25.62 -6.23
N SER A 133 17.91 -26.46 -6.89
CA SER A 133 18.27 -27.24 -8.09
C SER A 133 17.61 -26.78 -9.40
N ILE A 134 16.57 -25.95 -9.33
CA ILE A 134 15.90 -25.41 -10.53
C ILE A 134 16.89 -24.51 -11.27
N GLU A 135 17.07 -24.70 -12.57
CA GLU A 135 17.82 -23.76 -13.39
C GLU A 135 16.89 -22.62 -13.82
N SER A 136 17.34 -21.37 -13.68
CA SER A 136 16.63 -20.19 -14.17
C SER A 136 17.62 -19.08 -14.46
N ASN A 137 17.40 -18.35 -15.55
CA ASN A 137 18.15 -17.13 -15.87
C ASN A 137 17.41 -15.85 -15.45
N GLN A 138 16.18 -15.99 -14.91
CA GLN A 138 15.30 -14.92 -14.46
C GLN A 138 14.93 -13.87 -15.52
N GLN A 139 15.10 -14.20 -16.81
CA GLN A 139 14.67 -13.35 -17.94
C GLN A 139 13.21 -13.57 -18.32
N HIS A 140 12.61 -14.70 -17.88
CA HIS A 140 11.21 -15.06 -18.13
C HIS A 140 10.86 -15.09 -19.63
N ASP A 141 11.77 -15.63 -20.43
CA ASP A 141 11.62 -15.84 -21.87
C ASP A 141 11.84 -17.33 -22.22
N PRO A 142 11.76 -17.75 -23.50
CA PRO A 142 11.93 -19.16 -23.90
C PRO A 142 13.29 -19.79 -23.55
N THR A 143 14.28 -19.01 -23.08
CA THR A 143 15.58 -19.52 -22.61
C THR A 143 15.61 -19.76 -21.10
N ASP A 144 14.62 -19.26 -20.36
CA ASP A 144 14.51 -19.42 -18.91
C ASP A 144 13.94 -20.81 -18.55
N LYS A 145 14.82 -21.75 -18.17
CA LYS A 145 14.49 -23.14 -17.78
C LYS A 145 13.53 -23.28 -16.58
N LEU A 146 13.10 -22.18 -15.98
CA LEU A 146 11.98 -22.12 -15.03
C LEU A 146 10.63 -22.43 -15.69
N TYR A 147 10.53 -22.25 -17.01
CA TYR A 147 9.33 -22.44 -17.81
C TYR A 147 9.56 -23.46 -18.95
N ASP A 148 8.47 -24.11 -19.34
CA ASP A 148 8.34 -24.93 -20.54
C ASP A 148 7.25 -24.32 -21.42
N PHE A 149 7.66 -23.39 -22.30
CA PHE A 149 6.74 -22.65 -23.16
C PHE A 149 6.27 -23.45 -24.39
N GLY A 150 7.04 -24.48 -24.80
CA GLY A 150 6.94 -25.03 -26.15
C GLY A 150 6.92 -23.92 -27.21
N ASP A 151 5.94 -23.96 -28.11
CA ASP A 151 5.71 -22.96 -29.15
C ASP A 151 4.74 -21.83 -28.73
N GLN A 152 4.35 -21.73 -27.45
CA GLN A 152 3.26 -20.87 -26.97
C GLN A 152 3.74 -19.59 -26.24
N TYR A 153 4.99 -19.17 -26.45
CA TYR A 153 5.51 -17.94 -25.86
C TYR A 153 4.95 -16.68 -26.55
N GLU A 154 4.41 -15.78 -25.75
CA GLU A 154 4.06 -14.41 -26.14
C GLU A 154 4.67 -13.45 -25.12
N ARG A 155 5.27 -12.34 -25.57
CA ARG A 155 5.87 -11.35 -24.67
C ARG A 155 4.77 -10.51 -24.02
N VAL A 156 4.60 -10.68 -22.72
CA VAL A 156 3.71 -9.86 -21.89
C VAL A 156 4.56 -8.85 -21.09
N PHE A 157 4.09 -7.60 -21.01
CA PHE A 157 4.81 -6.49 -20.35
C PHE A 157 4.22 -6.09 -18.99
N ASP A 158 3.10 -6.70 -18.62
CA ASP A 158 2.26 -6.37 -17.48
C ASP A 158 1.89 -7.64 -16.70
N GLY A 159 1.86 -7.56 -15.37
CA GLY A 159 1.67 -8.71 -14.49
C GLY A 159 2.56 -8.66 -13.24
N LEU A 160 2.30 -9.60 -12.33
CA LEU A 160 2.98 -9.72 -11.04
C LEU A 160 4.18 -10.69 -11.11
N TRP A 161 5.18 -10.44 -10.27
CA TRP A 161 6.25 -11.38 -9.96
C TRP A 161 6.01 -11.97 -8.57
N TYR A 162 5.99 -13.30 -8.46
CA TYR A 162 5.99 -14.00 -7.18
C TYR A 162 7.41 -14.53 -6.93
N CYS A 163 8.06 -14.09 -5.86
CA CYS A 163 9.45 -14.41 -5.58
C CYS A 163 9.62 -15.18 -4.27
N ILE A 164 10.39 -16.26 -4.33
CA ILE A 164 10.81 -17.06 -3.20
C ILE A 164 12.30 -16.79 -2.97
N SER A 165 12.66 -16.34 -1.77
CA SER A 165 14.03 -16.03 -1.37
C SER A 165 14.39 -16.77 -0.09
N VAL A 166 15.54 -17.46 -0.08
CA VAL A 166 16.20 -17.95 1.13
C VAL A 166 17.49 -17.15 1.30
N ASN A 167 17.69 -16.57 2.47
CA ASN A 167 18.92 -15.86 2.85
C ASN A 167 19.76 -16.74 3.76
N GLY A 168 21.07 -16.82 3.54
CA GLY A 168 21.99 -17.63 4.35
C GLY A 168 23.18 -18.12 3.54
N ASN A 169 23.83 -19.19 4.00
CA ASN A 169 25.02 -19.74 3.34
C ASN A 169 24.78 -20.12 1.87
N ASN A 170 23.60 -20.67 1.56
CA ASN A 170 23.15 -20.99 0.21
C ASN A 170 22.09 -19.97 -0.27
N SER A 171 22.39 -18.68 -0.14
CA SER A 171 21.45 -17.61 -0.50
C SER A 171 20.96 -17.75 -1.94
N ARG A 172 19.64 -17.69 -2.15
CA ARG A 172 19.01 -17.91 -3.45
C ARG A 172 17.66 -17.21 -3.55
N LYS A 173 17.37 -16.63 -4.72
CA LYS A 173 16.06 -16.09 -5.10
C LYS A 173 15.58 -16.73 -6.40
N LEU A 174 14.29 -17.05 -6.48
CA LEU A 174 13.59 -17.46 -7.68
C LEU A 174 12.28 -16.69 -7.77
N CYS A 175 12.12 -15.89 -8.83
CA CYS A 175 10.87 -15.25 -9.20
C CYS A 175 10.19 -16.01 -10.34
N VAL A 176 8.87 -16.15 -10.25
CA VAL A 176 7.99 -16.53 -11.36
C VAL A 176 7.17 -15.32 -11.78
N TYR A 177 6.85 -15.23 -13.07
CA TYR A 177 6.02 -14.18 -13.63
C TYR A 177 4.60 -14.71 -13.85
N GLU A 178 3.62 -13.98 -13.32
CA GLU A 178 2.20 -14.34 -13.24
C GLU A 178 1.60 -14.74 -14.59
N PRO A 179 1.78 -13.96 -15.69
CA PRO A 179 1.33 -14.35 -17.04
C PRO A 179 1.85 -15.71 -17.53
N PHE A 180 2.99 -16.19 -17.00
CA PHE A 180 3.66 -17.42 -17.42
C PHE A 180 3.52 -18.58 -16.43
N MET A 181 2.74 -18.43 -15.34
CA MET A 181 2.56 -19.49 -14.33
C MET A 181 2.10 -20.84 -14.90
N ARG A 182 1.28 -20.83 -15.97
CA ARG A 182 0.84 -22.06 -16.66
C ARG A 182 2.01 -22.88 -17.24
N PHE A 183 3.09 -22.21 -17.66
CA PHE A 183 4.26 -22.81 -18.28
C PHE A 183 5.32 -23.30 -17.27
N LEU A 184 5.16 -23.03 -15.97
CA LEU A 184 6.17 -23.41 -14.97
C LEU A 184 6.50 -24.90 -14.97
N VAL A 185 7.78 -25.22 -14.81
CA VAL A 185 8.24 -26.61 -14.68
C VAL A 185 7.63 -27.29 -13.45
N PRO A 186 7.43 -28.62 -13.45
CA PRO A 186 6.73 -29.33 -12.37
C PRO A 186 7.30 -29.08 -10.96
N LYS A 187 8.62 -28.95 -10.82
CA LYS A 187 9.28 -28.62 -9.54
C LYS A 187 8.80 -27.27 -8.98
N MET A 188 8.73 -26.24 -9.83
CA MET A 188 8.31 -24.91 -9.39
C MET A 188 6.80 -24.87 -9.05
N LYS A 189 5.96 -25.59 -9.81
CA LYS A 189 4.54 -25.76 -9.49
C LYS A 189 4.33 -26.45 -8.13
N ALA A 190 5.10 -27.51 -7.85
CA ALA A 190 5.06 -28.18 -6.55
C ALA A 190 5.56 -27.30 -5.40
N LEU A 191 6.57 -26.46 -5.66
CA LEU A 191 7.11 -25.52 -4.69
C LEU A 191 6.12 -24.40 -4.32
N LEU A 192 5.48 -23.78 -5.31
CA LEU A 192 4.44 -22.76 -5.07
C LEU A 192 3.28 -23.38 -4.30
N LYS A 193 2.77 -24.53 -4.75
CA LYS A 193 1.70 -25.26 -4.07
C LYS A 193 2.04 -25.55 -2.60
N PHE A 194 3.26 -26.02 -2.32
CA PHE A 194 3.72 -26.25 -0.95
C PHE A 194 3.63 -24.98 -0.10
N LEU A 195 4.06 -23.83 -0.62
CA LEU A 195 4.04 -22.56 0.10
C LEU A 195 2.64 -21.99 0.29
N ASP A 196 1.78 -22.10 -0.72
CA ASP A 196 0.37 -21.67 -0.67
C ASP A 196 -0.43 -22.51 0.34
N GLU A 197 -0.07 -23.79 0.53
CA GLU A 197 -0.67 -24.72 1.50
C GLU A 197 0.07 -24.75 2.86
N TYR A 198 1.20 -24.04 3.03
CA TYR A 198 2.03 -24.15 4.24
C TYR A 198 1.42 -23.42 5.43
N GLN A 199 0.81 -24.17 6.34
CA GLN A 199 0.36 -23.67 7.64
C GLN A 199 0.84 -24.63 8.75
N PRO A 200 1.84 -24.26 9.56
CA PRO A 200 2.31 -25.11 10.63
C PRO A 200 1.28 -25.17 11.78
N ASP A 201 1.15 -26.32 12.44
CA ASP A 201 0.24 -26.47 13.57
C ASP A 201 0.55 -25.49 14.71
N GLY A 202 -0.47 -25.01 15.41
CA GLY A 202 -0.29 -24.11 16.57
C GLY A 202 0.06 -22.66 16.21
N MET A 203 -0.28 -22.20 15.00
CA MET A 203 -0.30 -20.79 14.64
C MET A 203 -1.27 -19.99 15.53
N SER A 204 -0.91 -18.74 15.82
CA SER A 204 -1.69 -17.78 16.60
C SER A 204 -1.90 -16.48 15.82
N PRO A 205 -2.87 -15.62 16.19
CA PRO A 205 -3.02 -14.32 15.54
C PRO A 205 -1.77 -13.44 15.68
N TYR A 206 -1.41 -12.76 14.59
CA TYR A 206 -0.40 -11.72 14.59
C TYR A 206 -1.06 -10.35 14.77
N TYR A 207 -0.62 -9.62 15.80
CA TYR A 207 -1.00 -8.23 16.02
C TYR A 207 0.22 -7.36 15.73
N PRO A 208 0.18 -6.52 14.68
CA PRO A 208 1.30 -5.67 14.32
C PRO A 208 1.48 -4.57 15.36
N ASP A 209 2.73 -4.33 15.73
CA ASP A 209 3.16 -3.23 16.60
C ASP A 209 3.57 -1.98 15.80
N ARG A 210 3.37 -1.99 14.47
CA ARG A 210 3.58 -0.86 13.56
C ARG A 210 2.60 -0.91 12.39
N VAL A 211 1.91 0.19 12.14
CA VAL A 211 1.01 0.37 10.99
C VAL A 211 1.22 1.73 10.34
N LEU A 212 0.97 1.81 9.03
CA LEU A 212 0.74 3.06 8.33
C LEU A 212 -0.77 3.29 8.18
N LEU A 213 -1.20 4.52 8.33
CA LEU A 213 -2.55 4.96 7.98
C LEU A 213 -2.43 5.84 6.73
N TRP A 214 -2.89 5.37 5.58
CA TRP A 214 -3.09 6.25 4.43
C TRP A 214 -4.41 6.99 4.65
N VAL A 215 -4.37 8.32 4.68
CA VAL A 215 -5.51 9.19 4.97
C VAL A 215 -5.78 10.08 3.76
N GLN A 216 -6.99 10.02 3.22
CA GLN A 216 -7.47 10.89 2.14
C GLN A 216 -8.64 11.75 2.62
N ALA A 217 -8.66 13.03 2.22
CA ALA A 217 -9.79 13.93 2.44
C ALA A 217 -11.04 13.48 1.66
N GLY A 218 -12.17 13.36 2.35
CA GLY A 218 -13.42 12.88 1.79
C GLY A 218 -13.47 11.37 1.56
N ARG A 219 -14.48 10.92 0.80
CA ARG A 219 -14.65 9.52 0.41
C ARG A 219 -13.87 9.22 -0.87
N ASN A 220 -13.07 8.16 -0.86
CA ASN A 220 -12.36 7.71 -2.04
C ASN A 220 -13.38 7.30 -3.13
N PRO A 221 -13.43 7.98 -4.28
CA PRO A 221 -14.43 7.72 -5.31
C PRO A 221 -14.16 6.44 -6.11
N TYR A 222 -13.01 5.79 -5.87
CA TYR A 222 -12.57 4.58 -6.58
C TYR A 222 -12.80 3.29 -5.79
N ASP A 223 -13.02 3.36 -4.46
CA ASP A 223 -13.38 2.19 -3.65
C ASP A 223 -14.90 2.12 -3.37
N ASN A 224 -15.58 1.26 -4.12
CA ASN A 224 -17.01 0.98 -3.99
C ASN A 224 -17.36 0.12 -2.76
N ASN A 225 -16.38 -0.39 -2.01
CA ASN A 225 -16.58 -1.27 -0.86
C ASN A 225 -16.58 -0.51 0.48
N LEU A 226 -16.28 0.80 0.47
CA LEU A 226 -16.23 1.60 1.69
C LEU A 226 -17.56 1.59 2.47
N PRO A 227 -17.52 1.55 3.81
CA PRO A 227 -18.72 1.65 4.64
C PRO A 227 -19.55 2.91 4.33
N LYS A 228 -20.87 2.74 4.15
CA LYS A 228 -21.79 3.86 3.90
C LYS A 228 -21.82 4.88 5.03
N ASN A 229 -21.76 4.41 6.27
CA ASN A 229 -21.72 5.26 7.45
C ASN A 229 -20.27 5.53 7.83
N SER A 230 -19.95 6.78 8.16
CA SER A 230 -18.66 7.14 8.72
C SER A 230 -18.63 6.93 10.24
N ILE A 231 -17.43 6.69 10.76
CA ILE A 231 -17.15 6.41 12.18
C ILE A 231 -16.48 7.66 12.79
N PRO A 232 -16.83 8.11 14.01
CA PRO A 232 -16.08 9.19 14.66
C PRO A 232 -14.61 8.78 14.88
N TRP A 233 -13.66 9.63 14.49
CA TRP A 233 -12.25 9.40 14.80
C TRP A 233 -11.99 9.70 16.28
N THR A 234 -11.34 8.77 16.98
CA THR A 234 -11.16 8.82 18.44
C THR A 234 -9.72 9.05 18.90
N GLU A 235 -8.74 9.06 17.99
CA GLU A 235 -7.31 9.15 18.33
C GLU A 235 -6.77 10.59 18.16
N PRO A 236 -6.76 11.42 19.22
CA PRO A 236 -6.35 12.83 19.12
C PRO A 236 -4.85 13.00 18.85
N SER A 237 -4.04 11.98 19.09
CA SER A 237 -2.60 11.94 18.76
C SER A 237 -2.34 11.88 17.25
N LEU A 238 -3.32 11.40 16.47
CA LEU A 238 -3.22 11.16 15.04
C LEU A 238 -4.29 11.95 14.29
N SER A 239 -4.12 13.27 14.18
CA SER A 239 -5.06 14.09 13.39
C SER A 239 -5.14 13.61 11.94
N LEU A 240 -6.34 13.39 11.42
CA LEU A 240 -6.61 13.02 10.02
C LEU A 240 -6.53 14.22 9.07
N GLU A 241 -6.45 15.46 9.58
CA GLU A 241 -6.59 16.67 8.75
C GLU A 241 -5.54 16.74 7.62
N THR A 242 -6.02 16.74 6.37
CA THR A 242 -5.28 16.96 5.14
C THR A 242 -6.19 17.64 4.11
N ASN A 243 -5.60 18.31 3.12
CA ASN A 243 -6.31 18.89 1.97
C ASN A 243 -6.41 17.92 0.78
N SER A 244 -5.63 16.84 0.78
CA SER A 244 -5.60 15.83 -0.28
C SER A 244 -5.41 14.44 0.32
N GLU A 245 -4.16 14.01 0.50
CA GLU A 245 -3.76 12.75 1.10
C GLU A 245 -2.58 12.97 2.04
N LYS A 246 -2.33 12.02 2.94
CA LYS A 246 -1.12 11.91 3.75
C LYS A 246 -0.96 10.49 4.29
N ILE A 247 0.22 10.18 4.78
CA ILE A 247 0.49 8.95 5.54
C ILE A 247 0.76 9.35 6.99
N LEU A 248 0.13 8.64 7.92
CA LEU A 248 0.46 8.68 9.35
C LEU A 248 1.12 7.35 9.73
N TYR A 249 1.94 7.37 10.78
CA TYR A 249 2.53 6.17 11.36
C TYR A 249 2.05 6.02 12.80
N ALA A 250 1.73 4.78 13.19
CA ALA A 250 1.44 4.42 14.57
C ALA A 250 2.26 3.19 14.95
N ASP A 251 2.69 3.12 16.21
CA ASP A 251 3.40 1.98 16.77
C ASP A 251 2.95 1.59 18.19
N GLY A 252 3.57 0.53 18.72
CA GLY A 252 3.30 0.00 20.05
C GLY A 252 1.87 -0.50 20.22
N GLU A 253 1.23 -0.14 21.33
CA GLU A 253 -0.16 -0.53 21.60
C GLU A 253 -1.16 0.17 20.68
N LEU A 254 -0.90 1.42 20.27
CA LEU A 254 -1.80 2.17 19.38
C LEU A 254 -1.93 1.48 18.01
N ALA A 255 -0.83 0.97 17.45
CA ALA A 255 -0.86 0.16 16.23
C ALA A 255 -1.69 -1.11 16.39
N LYS A 256 -1.55 -1.81 17.52
CA LYS A 256 -2.31 -3.04 17.82
C LYS A 256 -3.80 -2.75 17.99
N GLU A 257 -4.16 -1.66 18.67
CA GLU A 257 -5.55 -1.23 18.88
C GLU A 257 -6.21 -0.86 17.55
N LEU A 258 -5.59 0.02 16.76
CA LEU A 258 -6.04 0.39 15.42
C LEU A 258 -6.24 -0.85 14.52
N TYR A 259 -5.26 -1.76 14.48
CA TYR A 259 -5.37 -2.99 13.71
C TYR A 259 -6.46 -3.94 14.27
N SER A 260 -6.65 -4.01 15.59
CA SER A 260 -7.66 -4.87 16.22
C SER A 260 -9.08 -4.38 15.98
N TRP A 261 -9.30 -3.06 15.88
CA TRP A 261 -10.62 -2.48 15.63
C TRP A 261 -11.01 -2.48 14.15
N TYR A 262 -10.05 -2.24 13.26
CA TYR A 262 -10.33 -1.96 11.85
C TYR A 262 -9.76 -3.04 10.90
N GLY A 263 -8.66 -3.69 11.28
CA GLY A 263 -7.92 -4.62 10.42
C GLY A 263 -7.28 -3.93 9.22
N ASP A 264 -7.06 -4.68 8.14
CA ASP A 264 -6.40 -4.26 6.91
C ASP A 264 -7.43 -3.87 5.80
N LYS A 265 -8.31 -2.92 6.13
CA LYS A 265 -9.44 -2.49 5.28
C LYS A 265 -9.62 -0.97 5.29
N GLY A 266 -10.31 -0.48 4.25
CA GLY A 266 -10.73 0.91 4.15
C GLY A 266 -11.95 1.23 5.00
N TYR A 267 -11.88 2.34 5.73
CA TYR A 267 -12.97 2.91 6.49
C TYR A 267 -13.15 4.39 6.14
N VAL A 268 -14.34 4.91 6.41
CA VAL A 268 -14.60 6.35 6.38
C VAL A 268 -14.73 6.83 7.81
N PHE A 269 -13.90 7.79 8.20
CA PHE A 269 -13.92 8.42 9.51
C PHE A 269 -14.44 9.85 9.42
N THR A 270 -14.89 10.39 10.56
CA THR A 270 -15.22 11.81 10.72
C THR A 270 -14.36 12.45 11.81
N GLN A 271 -13.77 13.59 11.47
CA GLN A 271 -13.07 14.46 12.42
C GLN A 271 -13.48 15.90 12.14
N ASP A 272 -13.85 16.66 13.18
CA ASP A 272 -14.24 18.08 13.09
C ASP A 272 -15.30 18.38 12.01
N GLY A 273 -16.22 17.42 11.80
CA GLY A 273 -17.31 17.51 10.80
C GLY A 273 -16.90 17.21 9.35
N LYS A 274 -15.63 16.89 9.09
CA LYS A 274 -15.11 16.48 7.78
C LYS A 274 -15.00 14.96 7.70
N GLU A 275 -15.31 14.36 6.55
CA GLU A 275 -15.06 12.93 6.30
C GLU A 275 -13.65 12.69 5.75
N TYR A 276 -13.07 11.54 6.09
CA TYR A 276 -11.77 11.06 5.62
C TYR A 276 -11.84 9.58 5.29
N THR A 277 -11.23 9.14 4.19
CA THR A 277 -11.00 7.72 3.93
C THR A 277 -9.67 7.31 4.53
N VAL A 278 -9.64 6.21 5.29
CA VAL A 278 -8.42 5.69 5.90
C VAL A 278 -8.25 4.22 5.55
N TYR A 279 -7.10 3.85 4.99
CA TYR A 279 -6.63 2.45 4.90
C TYR A 279 -5.55 2.22 5.95
N ILE A 280 -5.49 1.01 6.50
CA ILE A 280 -4.46 0.62 7.48
C ILE A 280 -3.58 -0.46 6.84
N ASP A 281 -2.30 -0.15 6.70
CA ASP A 281 -1.30 -1.05 6.15
C ASP A 281 -0.33 -1.54 7.24
N VAL A 282 -0.04 -2.84 7.23
CA VAL A 282 0.80 -3.49 8.24
C VAL A 282 2.28 -3.36 7.88
N VAL A 283 3.10 -2.86 8.82
CA VAL A 283 4.56 -2.78 8.65
C VAL A 283 5.24 -3.97 9.31
N LEU A 284 5.57 -4.99 8.50
CA LEU A 284 6.20 -6.23 8.97
C LEU A 284 7.62 -6.00 9.53
N PRO A 285 8.10 -6.78 10.52
CA PRO A 285 9.39 -6.56 11.20
C PRO A 285 10.67 -6.45 10.35
N HIS A 286 10.65 -6.79 9.05
CA HIS A 286 11.81 -6.58 8.15
C HIS A 286 11.71 -5.29 7.33
N GLN A 287 10.55 -4.63 7.33
CA GLN A 287 10.28 -3.47 6.49
C GLN A 287 10.84 -2.21 7.16
N GLU A 288 11.72 -1.55 6.41
CA GLU A 288 12.28 -0.24 6.73
C GLU A 288 11.36 0.86 6.21
N LEU A 289 11.01 1.82 7.06
CA LEU A 289 10.30 3.02 6.65
C LEU A 289 11.33 4.09 6.28
N THR A 290 11.43 4.43 5.00
CA THR A 290 12.32 5.50 4.54
C THR A 290 11.72 6.88 4.85
N ASN A 291 12.56 7.92 4.98
CA ASN A 291 12.16 9.28 5.40
C ASN A 291 11.20 10.04 4.45
N ARG A 292 10.50 9.38 3.51
CA ARG A 292 9.44 10.02 2.71
C ARG A 292 8.09 10.14 3.44
N TYR A 293 7.97 9.58 4.64
CA TYR A 293 6.78 9.65 5.51
C TYR A 293 6.92 10.71 6.63
N GLN A 294 7.76 11.72 6.42
CA GLN A 294 8.12 12.76 7.39
C GLN A 294 7.70 14.14 6.85
#